data_AF-A0A970WRV5-F1
#
_entry.id   AF-A0A970WRV5-F1
#
_cell.length_a   1.000
_cell.length_b   1.000
_cell.length_c   1.000
_cell.angle_alpha   90.00
_cell.angle_beta   90.00
_cell.angle_gamma   90.00
#
_symmetry.space_group_name_H-M   'P 1'
#
loop_
_entity.id
_entity.type
_entity.pdbx_description
1 polymer ?
#
loop_
_entity_poly.entity_id
_entity_poly.type
_entity_poly.pdbx_seq_one_letter_code
_entity_poly.pdbx_strand_id
1 'polypeptide(L)'
;MSSDEPTTGTTDPRRRILWLVLAHVVVGPIGAFLACFAGSPQTPWVAAFVGVVFSQTSLLAIWGSLGVSPWWQRLIGVVIGVAYLFLLLGVGISELDQETFIVVGLTTTFVAIPLLMVRLLRVAIHLDCFSVVSVASIQFSIRHLMILTFVVACLITIGKLVQPFAHGGLRFWLFWLAFMLSVVGILPVWFVLATKQPVLYSVGLVAVGACAGYCLARIGFVGEEGIWTTAAATEAMAVVGSLLIVRSCGYRLVRLPLRRQLSQDGAA
;
A
#
# COMPACT_ATOMS: atom_id res chain seq x y z
N MET A 1 -51.24 0.94 -0.24
CA MET A 1 -50.16 1.83 -0.70
C MET A 1 -48.86 1.04 -0.60
N SER A 2 -48.36 0.55 -1.73
CA SER A 2 -47.06 -0.13 -1.83
C SER A 2 -45.98 0.93 -1.64
N SER A 3 -45.22 0.83 -0.55
CA SER A 3 -44.04 1.64 -0.35
C SER A 3 -42.95 1.05 -1.23
N ASP A 4 -42.82 1.57 -2.45
CA ASP A 4 -41.69 1.27 -3.34
C ASP A 4 -40.44 1.87 -2.69
N GLU A 5 -39.83 1.08 -1.81
CA GLU A 5 -38.56 1.39 -1.18
C GLU A 5 -37.54 1.53 -2.33
N PRO A 6 -36.95 2.73 -2.52
CA PRO A 6 -36.01 2.93 -3.60
C PRO A 6 -34.85 1.99 -3.32
N THR A 7 -34.71 0.99 -4.19
CA THR A 7 -33.54 0.12 -4.24
C THR A 7 -32.36 1.01 -4.61
N THR A 8 -31.82 1.72 -3.62
CA THR A 8 -30.60 2.52 -3.73
C THR A 8 -29.57 1.58 -4.30
N GLY A 9 -29.26 1.80 -5.59
CA GLY A 9 -28.48 0.91 -6.42
C GLY A 9 -27.13 0.64 -5.76
N THR A 10 -27.07 -0.45 -5.00
CA THR A 10 -25.84 -1.00 -4.46
C THR A 10 -25.13 -1.61 -5.66
N THR A 11 -24.40 -0.78 -6.39
CA THR A 11 -23.52 -1.23 -7.47
C THR A 11 -22.71 -2.42 -6.96
N ASP A 12 -22.82 -3.54 -7.66
CA ASP A 12 -22.16 -4.81 -7.35
C ASP A 12 -20.71 -4.58 -6.85
N PRO A 13 -20.30 -5.12 -5.69
CA PRO A 13 -18.94 -4.98 -5.18
C PRO A 13 -17.86 -5.38 -6.20
N ARG A 14 -18.16 -6.34 -7.10
CA ARG A 14 -17.27 -6.71 -8.20
C ARG A 14 -17.08 -5.55 -9.19
N ARG A 15 -18.15 -4.84 -9.52
CA ARG A 15 -18.10 -3.68 -10.42
C ARG A 15 -17.28 -2.55 -9.81
N ARG A 16 -17.39 -2.30 -8.50
CA ARG A 16 -16.59 -1.28 -7.80
C ARG A 16 -15.10 -1.61 -7.83
N ILE A 17 -14.73 -2.87 -7.57
CA ILE A 17 -13.33 -3.32 -7.63
C ILE A 17 -12.81 -3.22 -9.07
N LEU A 18 -13.61 -3.59 -10.06
CA LEU A 18 -13.24 -3.44 -11.46
C LEU A 18 -12.94 -1.98 -11.82
N TRP A 19 -13.79 -1.04 -11.40
CA TRP A 19 -13.55 0.39 -11.61
C TRP A 19 -12.30 0.90 -10.91
N LEU A 20 -12.02 0.41 -9.70
CA LEU A 20 -10.78 0.74 -8.99
C LEU A 20 -9.54 0.26 -9.75
N VAL A 21 -9.55 -0.97 -10.25
CA VAL A 21 -8.45 -1.51 -11.06
C VAL A 21 -8.30 -0.70 -12.35
N LEU A 22 -9.40 -0.40 -13.04
CA LEU A 22 -9.37 0.40 -14.25
C LEU A 22 -8.81 1.81 -13.98
N ALA A 23 -9.19 2.43 -12.87
CA ALA A 23 -8.66 3.73 -12.48
C ALA A 23 -7.14 3.69 -12.32
N HIS A 24 -6.58 2.68 -11.65
CA HIS A 24 -5.12 2.53 -11.53
C HIS A 24 -4.44 2.28 -12.88
N VAL A 25 -5.03 1.43 -13.72
CA VAL A 25 -4.51 1.12 -15.06
C VAL A 25 -4.52 2.35 -15.97
N VAL A 26 -5.46 3.29 -15.80
CA VAL A 26 -5.57 4.51 -16.61
C VAL A 26 -4.74 5.66 -16.04
N VAL A 27 -4.73 5.84 -14.71
CA VAL A 27 -4.01 6.93 -14.04
C VAL A 27 -2.49 6.77 -14.19
N GLY A 28 -1.98 5.53 -14.21
CA GLY A 28 -0.55 5.27 -14.43
C GLY A 28 -0.03 5.85 -15.74
N PRO A 29 -0.57 5.46 -16.91
CA PRO A 29 -0.15 5.97 -18.21
C PRO A 29 -0.36 7.47 -18.37
N ILE A 30 -1.46 8.02 -17.84
CA ILE A 30 -1.69 9.48 -17.83
C ILE A 30 -0.59 10.17 -17.03
N GLY A 31 -0.27 9.67 -15.83
CA GLY A 31 0.80 10.19 -15.01
C GLY A 31 2.17 10.10 -15.69
N ALA A 32 2.46 8.97 -16.34
CA ALA A 32 3.70 8.78 -17.09
C ALA A 32 3.80 9.75 -18.27
N PHE A 33 2.71 9.93 -19.02
CA PHE A 33 2.64 10.91 -20.09
C PHE A 33 2.91 12.33 -19.56
N LEU A 34 2.20 12.74 -18.50
CA LEU A 34 2.39 14.07 -17.89
C LEU A 34 3.81 14.27 -17.37
N ALA A 35 4.40 13.25 -16.74
CA ALA A 35 5.78 13.29 -16.25
C ALA A 35 6.79 13.45 -17.40
N CYS A 36 6.60 12.71 -18.50
CA CYS A 36 7.43 12.79 -19.70
C CYS A 36 7.47 14.21 -20.30
N PHE A 37 6.31 14.89 -20.33
CA PHE A 37 6.20 16.24 -20.88
C PHE A 37 6.47 17.37 -19.87
N ALA A 38 6.69 17.06 -18.59
CA ALA A 38 6.92 18.06 -17.57
C ALA A 38 8.28 18.80 -17.71
N GLY A 39 9.20 18.27 -18.52
CA GLY A 39 10.46 18.91 -18.91
C GLY A 39 11.52 19.04 -17.81
N SER A 40 11.12 18.97 -16.53
CA SER A 40 12.03 18.95 -15.38
C SER A 40 11.67 17.80 -14.42
N PRO A 41 12.66 17.02 -13.97
CA PRO A 41 12.46 15.93 -13.02
C PRO A 41 12.00 16.42 -11.63
N GLN A 42 12.17 17.71 -11.33
CA GLN A 42 11.84 18.28 -10.01
C GLN A 42 10.41 18.86 -9.93
N THR A 43 9.54 18.52 -10.88
CA THR A 43 8.17 19.01 -10.85
C THR A 43 7.29 18.20 -9.89
N PRO A 44 6.29 18.83 -9.24
CA PRO A 44 5.35 18.12 -8.37
C PRO A 44 4.55 17.04 -9.11
N TRP A 45 4.42 17.15 -10.44
CA TRP A 45 3.79 16.15 -11.30
C TRP A 45 4.59 14.84 -11.36
N VAL A 46 5.91 14.94 -11.53
CA VAL A 46 6.80 13.77 -11.50
C VAL A 46 6.74 13.11 -10.11
N ALA A 47 6.77 13.92 -9.05
CA ALA A 47 6.65 13.43 -7.68
C ALA A 47 5.34 12.67 -7.42
N ALA A 48 4.21 13.24 -7.86
CA ALA A 48 2.90 12.61 -7.75
C ALA A 48 2.84 11.31 -8.56
N PHE A 49 3.38 11.30 -9.78
CA PHE A 49 3.47 10.10 -10.61
C PHE A 49 4.28 8.99 -9.94
N VAL A 50 5.46 9.32 -9.38
CA VAL A 50 6.29 8.39 -8.62
C VAL A 50 5.51 7.80 -7.43
N GLY A 51 4.79 8.65 -6.67
CA GLY A 51 3.91 8.20 -5.60
C GLY A 51 2.79 7.26 -6.07
N VAL A 52 2.21 7.51 -7.25
CA VAL A 52 1.22 6.61 -7.87
C VAL A 52 1.85 5.25 -8.20
N VAL A 53 3.05 5.23 -8.81
CA VAL A 53 3.75 3.97 -9.13
C VAL A 53 4.04 3.16 -7.86
N PHE A 54 4.51 3.81 -6.78
CA PHE A 54 4.72 3.13 -5.50
C PHE A 54 3.41 2.65 -4.88
N SER A 55 2.32 3.41 -4.99
CA SER A 55 1.01 2.95 -4.53
C SER A 55 0.54 1.69 -5.27
N GLN A 56 0.76 1.62 -6.58
CA GLN A 56 0.42 0.46 -7.41
C GLN A 56 1.32 -0.72 -7.08
N THR A 57 2.60 -0.46 -6.80
CA THR A 57 3.55 -1.48 -6.30
C THR A 57 3.06 -2.08 -4.98
N SER A 58 2.71 -1.23 -4.03
CA SER A 58 2.18 -1.61 -2.72
C SER A 58 0.88 -2.41 -2.86
N LEU A 59 -0.08 -1.94 -3.68
CA LEU A 59 -1.32 -2.65 -3.96
C LEU A 59 -1.06 -4.00 -4.66
N LEU A 60 -0.19 -4.05 -5.66
CA LEU A 60 0.16 -5.28 -6.36
C LEU A 60 0.73 -6.33 -5.39
N ALA A 61 1.62 -5.92 -4.49
CA ALA A 61 2.17 -6.78 -3.46
C ALA A 61 1.09 -7.23 -2.47
N ILE A 62 0.15 -6.35 -2.07
CA ILE A 62 -1.01 -6.71 -1.23
C ILE A 62 -1.89 -7.76 -1.91
N TRP A 63 -2.26 -7.56 -3.17
CA TRP A 63 -3.13 -8.48 -3.89
C TRP A 63 -2.43 -9.80 -4.23
N GLY A 64 -1.15 -9.74 -4.63
CA GLY A 64 -0.33 -10.92 -4.92
C GLY A 64 -0.12 -11.80 -3.69
N SER A 65 0.03 -11.19 -2.51
CA SER A 65 0.27 -11.90 -1.25
C SER A 65 -1.01 -12.34 -0.54
N LEU A 66 -2.08 -11.54 -0.54
CA LEU A 66 -3.31 -11.82 0.22
C LEU A 66 -4.48 -12.32 -0.64
N GLY A 67 -4.34 -12.34 -1.96
CA GLY A 67 -5.38 -12.79 -2.88
C GLY A 67 -5.79 -14.26 -2.69
N VAL A 68 -7.07 -14.53 -2.94
CA VAL A 68 -7.68 -15.88 -2.84
C VAL A 68 -7.34 -16.79 -4.03
N SER A 69 -6.89 -16.22 -5.16
CA SER A 69 -6.55 -16.96 -6.36
C SER A 69 -5.43 -17.99 -6.15
N PRO A 70 -5.36 -19.06 -6.96
CA PRO A 70 -4.25 -20.00 -6.98
C PRO A 70 -2.89 -19.30 -7.06
N TRP A 71 -1.88 -19.87 -6.40
CA TRP A 71 -0.58 -19.22 -6.24
C TRP A 71 0.11 -18.88 -7.56
N TRP A 72 0.00 -19.76 -8.57
CA TRP A 72 0.56 -19.51 -9.91
C TRP A 72 -0.08 -18.32 -10.61
N GLN A 73 -1.41 -18.17 -10.52
CA GLN A 73 -2.11 -17.02 -11.11
C GLN A 73 -1.69 -15.70 -10.44
N ARG A 74 -1.48 -15.73 -9.11
CA ARG A 74 -0.97 -14.56 -8.38
C ARG A 74 0.46 -14.21 -8.81
N LEU A 75 1.32 -15.22 -8.94
CA LEU A 75 2.70 -15.03 -9.40
C LEU A 75 2.72 -14.39 -10.80
N ILE A 76 1.93 -14.93 -11.74
CA ILE A 76 1.80 -14.37 -13.10
C ILE A 76 1.30 -12.92 -13.02
N GLY A 77 0.28 -12.63 -12.21
CA GLY A 77 -0.23 -11.28 -12.02
C GLY A 77 0.81 -10.31 -11.45
N VAL A 78 1.61 -10.74 -10.46
CA VAL A 78 2.71 -9.94 -9.91
C VAL A 78 3.79 -9.68 -10.97
N VAL A 79 4.21 -10.70 -11.72
CA VAL A 79 5.21 -10.55 -12.78
C VAL A 79 4.74 -9.56 -13.85
N ILE A 80 3.50 -9.71 -14.33
CA ILE A 80 2.91 -8.79 -15.32
C ILE A 80 2.79 -7.38 -14.73
N GLY A 81 2.32 -7.24 -13.49
CA GLY A 81 2.17 -5.95 -12.83
C GLY A 81 3.52 -5.23 -12.63
N VAL A 82 4.57 -5.95 -12.23
CA VAL A 82 5.92 -5.41 -12.08
C VAL A 82 6.47 -4.98 -13.44
N ALA A 83 6.30 -5.80 -14.49
CA ALA A 83 6.70 -5.42 -15.85
C ALA A 83 5.97 -4.14 -16.33
N TYR A 84 4.68 -4.03 -16.03
CA TYR A 84 3.89 -2.83 -16.31
C TYR A 84 4.40 -1.60 -15.55
N LEU A 85 4.72 -1.72 -14.26
CA LEU A 85 5.26 -0.62 -13.46
C LEU A 85 6.63 -0.15 -13.98
N PHE A 86 7.49 -1.08 -14.40
CA PHE A 86 8.75 -0.74 -15.04
C PHE A 86 8.54 -0.01 -16.36
N LEU A 87 7.56 -0.43 -17.18
CA LEU A 87 7.23 0.26 -18.42
C LEU A 87 6.70 1.68 -18.16
N LEU A 88 5.85 1.85 -17.14
CA LEU A 88 5.36 3.18 -16.74
C LEU A 88 6.49 4.12 -16.36
N LEU A 89 7.41 3.67 -15.50
CA LEU A 89 8.59 4.45 -15.16
C LEU A 89 9.44 4.72 -16.40
N GLY A 90 9.63 3.70 -17.26
CA GLY A 90 10.30 3.76 -18.55
C GLY A 90 9.88 4.94 -19.40
N VAL A 91 8.58 5.11 -19.50
CA VAL A 91 7.96 6.17 -20.31
C VAL A 91 7.95 7.51 -19.56
N GLY A 92 7.69 7.49 -18.25
CA GLY A 92 7.49 8.71 -17.46
C GLY A 92 8.78 9.40 -17.02
N ILE A 93 9.89 8.68 -16.93
CA ILE A 93 11.20 9.18 -16.52
C ILE A 93 12.19 8.82 -17.63
N SER A 94 12.45 9.79 -18.50
CA SER A 94 13.31 9.65 -19.69
C SER A 94 14.72 9.13 -19.39
N GLU A 95 15.21 9.33 -18.17
CA GLU A 95 16.49 8.82 -17.69
C GLU A 95 16.23 7.83 -16.55
N LEU A 96 15.84 6.60 -16.86
CA LEU A 96 15.95 5.54 -15.87
C LEU A 96 17.41 5.21 -15.65
N ASP A 97 17.95 5.79 -14.60
CA ASP A 97 19.12 5.23 -13.98
C ASP A 97 18.83 3.80 -13.47
N GLN A 98 19.90 3.01 -13.40
CA GLN A 98 19.87 1.68 -12.81
C GLN A 98 19.34 1.69 -11.36
N GLU A 99 19.41 2.84 -10.71
CA GLU A 99 19.06 3.07 -9.32
C GLU A 99 17.55 3.09 -9.11
N THR A 100 16.78 3.73 -9.99
CA THR A 100 15.32 3.71 -9.97
C THR A 100 14.78 2.29 -10.10
N PHE A 101 15.38 1.47 -10.97
CA PHE A 101 15.05 0.05 -11.08
C PHE A 101 15.29 -0.71 -9.77
N ILE A 102 16.44 -0.45 -9.13
CA ILE A 102 16.79 -1.06 -7.84
C ILE A 102 15.77 -0.66 -6.76
N VAL A 103 15.39 0.61 -6.67
CA VAL A 103 14.42 1.09 -5.67
C VAL A 103 13.07 0.40 -5.83
N VAL A 104 12.54 0.31 -7.06
CA VAL A 104 11.23 -0.29 -7.32
C VAL A 104 11.25 -1.79 -7.05
N GLY A 105 12.31 -2.48 -7.49
CA GLY A 105 12.50 -3.90 -7.20
C GLY A 105 12.62 -4.18 -5.70
N LEU A 106 13.41 -3.38 -4.97
CA LEU A 106 13.55 -3.48 -3.52
C LEU A 106 12.24 -3.19 -2.80
N THR A 107 11.52 -2.13 -3.19
CA THR A 107 10.24 -1.76 -2.57
C THR A 107 9.20 -2.88 -2.76
N THR A 108 9.09 -3.40 -3.99
CA THR A 108 8.21 -4.55 -4.28
C THR A 108 8.54 -5.74 -3.38
N THR A 109 9.84 -6.04 -3.25
CA THR A 109 10.33 -7.17 -2.43
C THR A 109 10.04 -6.95 -0.95
N PHE A 110 10.29 -5.74 -0.42
CA PHE A 110 10.05 -5.38 0.96
C PHE A 110 8.56 -5.33 1.33
N VAL A 111 7.67 -5.00 0.40
CA VAL A 111 6.22 -5.12 0.64
C VAL A 111 5.78 -6.59 0.56
N ALA A 112 6.27 -7.33 -0.43
CA ALA A 112 5.85 -8.71 -0.66
C ALA A 112 6.27 -9.67 0.46
N ILE A 113 7.52 -9.59 0.95
CA ILE A 113 8.06 -10.54 1.94
C ILE A 113 7.24 -10.57 3.24
N PRO A 114 7.00 -9.44 3.94
CA PRO A 114 6.22 -9.43 5.18
C PRO A 114 4.79 -9.91 4.96
N LEU A 115 4.17 -9.56 3.84
CA LEU A 115 2.80 -9.99 3.56
C LEU A 115 2.72 -11.48 3.22
N LEU A 116 3.72 -12.04 2.54
CA LEU A 116 3.86 -13.47 2.35
C LEU A 116 4.07 -14.19 3.70
N MET A 117 4.89 -13.63 4.59
CA MET A 117 5.06 -14.16 5.95
C MET A 117 3.74 -14.14 6.74
N VAL A 118 2.98 -13.05 6.66
CA VAL A 118 1.65 -12.93 7.27
C VAL A 118 0.67 -13.96 6.70
N ARG A 119 0.76 -14.27 5.40
CA ARG A 119 -0.03 -15.33 4.77
C ARG A 119 0.39 -16.72 5.24
N LEU A 120 1.69 -16.97 5.44
CA LEU A 120 2.18 -18.21 6.05
C LEU A 120 1.64 -18.37 7.47
N LEU A 121 1.45 -17.26 8.19
CA LEU A 121 0.74 -17.19 9.48
C LEU A 121 -0.80 -17.26 9.35
N ARG A 122 -1.32 -17.64 8.17
CA ARG A 122 -2.73 -17.93 7.85
C ARG A 122 -3.69 -16.73 7.98
N VAL A 123 -3.24 -15.51 7.73
CA VAL A 123 -4.14 -14.36 7.58
C VAL A 123 -4.50 -14.19 6.10
N ALA A 124 -5.78 -14.01 5.78
CA ALA A 124 -6.25 -13.77 4.42
C ALA A 124 -7.34 -12.70 4.38
N ILE A 125 -7.54 -12.08 3.22
CA ILE A 125 -8.67 -11.18 2.98
C ILE A 125 -9.89 -12.05 2.67
N HIS A 126 -10.95 -11.94 3.47
CA HIS A 126 -12.20 -12.65 3.26
C HIS A 126 -13.35 -11.65 3.06
N LEU A 127 -14.35 -12.05 2.28
CA LEU A 127 -15.61 -11.32 2.16
C LEU A 127 -16.46 -11.71 3.37
N ASP A 128 -16.71 -10.78 4.30
CA ASP A 128 -17.69 -11.03 5.35
C ASP A 128 -19.08 -10.76 4.75
N CYS A 129 -19.83 -11.82 4.47
CA CYS A 129 -21.26 -11.70 4.20
C CYS A 129 -21.94 -11.18 5.47
N PHE A 130 -22.28 -9.89 5.46
CA PHE A 130 -23.20 -9.19 6.36
C PHE A 130 -23.59 -9.94 7.64
N SER A 131 -22.73 -9.93 8.66
CA SER A 131 -23.21 -10.17 10.01
C SER A 131 -23.74 -8.86 10.58
N VAL A 132 -25.00 -8.91 10.99
CA VAL A 132 -25.83 -7.82 11.47
C VAL A 132 -25.09 -6.98 12.52
N VAL A 133 -25.19 -5.68 12.33
CA VAL A 133 -24.59 -4.60 13.12
C VAL A 133 -24.92 -4.79 14.61
N SER A 134 -23.94 -5.24 15.38
CA SER A 134 -23.86 -4.88 16.79
C SER A 134 -23.19 -3.52 16.87
N VAL A 135 -23.96 -2.51 17.31
CA VAL A 135 -23.51 -1.17 17.66
C VAL A 135 -22.61 -1.28 18.89
N ALA A 136 -21.40 -1.81 18.70
CA ALA A 136 -20.36 -1.80 19.70
C ALA A 136 -19.76 -0.39 19.72
N SER A 137 -19.97 0.29 20.84
CA SER A 137 -19.52 1.64 21.13
C SER A 137 -18.10 1.92 20.65
N ILE A 138 -17.95 3.13 20.14
CA ILE A 138 -16.73 3.78 19.65
C ILE A 138 -15.76 3.94 20.82
N GLN A 139 -15.09 2.85 21.22
CA GLN A 139 -13.88 2.97 22.02
C GLN A 139 -12.71 3.01 21.06
N PHE A 140 -12.22 4.23 20.82
CA PHE A 140 -10.90 4.49 20.31
C PHE A 140 -9.92 3.78 21.23
N SER A 141 -9.53 2.55 20.87
CA SER A 141 -8.70 1.75 21.75
C SER A 141 -7.31 2.39 21.74
N ILE A 142 -6.96 3.02 22.86
CA ILE A 142 -5.65 3.63 23.18
C ILE A 142 -4.50 2.75 22.64
N ARG A 143 -4.68 1.43 22.64
CA ARG A 143 -3.75 0.45 22.05
C ARG A 143 -3.36 0.76 20.59
N HIS A 144 -4.29 1.11 19.71
CA HIS A 144 -3.99 1.36 18.30
C HIS A 144 -3.23 2.69 18.10
N LEU A 145 -3.59 3.72 18.87
CA LEU A 145 -2.84 4.96 18.90
C LEU A 145 -1.42 4.70 19.41
N MET A 146 -1.28 3.95 20.51
CA MET A 146 0.02 3.57 21.07
C MET A 146 0.88 2.79 20.07
N ILE A 147 0.29 1.84 19.33
CA ILE A 147 1.00 1.09 18.28
C ILE A 147 1.46 2.05 17.17
N LEU A 148 0.58 2.95 16.71
CA LEU A 148 0.95 3.92 15.67
C LEU A 148 2.09 4.84 16.15
N THR A 149 1.98 5.41 17.36
CA THR A 149 3.02 6.26 17.93
C THR A 149 4.32 5.49 18.16
N PHE A 150 4.23 4.22 18.54
CA PHE A 150 5.40 3.35 18.69
C PHE A 150 6.09 3.10 17.35
N VAL A 151 5.34 2.79 16.30
CA VAL A 151 5.89 2.64 14.94
C VAL A 151 6.58 3.92 14.49
N VAL A 152 5.93 5.08 14.65
CA VAL A 152 6.52 6.38 14.30
C VAL A 152 7.80 6.64 15.11
N ALA A 153 7.80 6.38 16.42
CA ALA A 153 8.98 6.52 17.26
C ALA A 153 10.11 5.58 16.84
N CYS A 154 9.81 4.34 16.48
CA CYS A 154 10.79 3.39 15.93
C CYS A 154 11.39 3.91 14.63
N LEU A 155 10.59 4.40 13.70
CA LEU A 155 11.07 4.95 12.43
C LEU A 155 12.00 6.16 12.65
N ILE A 156 11.61 7.08 13.54
CA ILE A 156 12.46 8.24 13.91
C ILE A 156 13.76 7.78 14.56
N THR A 157 13.70 6.81 15.47
CA THR A 157 14.87 6.30 16.21
C THR A 157 15.83 5.58 15.26
N ILE A 158 15.30 4.74 14.36
CA ILE A 158 16.08 4.09 13.32
C ILE A 158 16.72 5.15 12.43
N GLY A 159 15.98 6.15 11.96
CA GLY A 159 16.54 7.25 11.17
C GLY A 159 17.71 7.96 11.86
N LYS A 160 17.60 8.21 13.17
CA LYS A 160 18.70 8.79 13.97
C LYS A 160 19.89 7.84 14.16
N LEU A 161 19.65 6.54 14.37
CA LEU A 161 20.70 5.52 14.47
C LEU A 161 21.46 5.34 13.16
N VAL A 162 20.77 5.57 12.04
CA VAL A 162 21.27 5.45 10.68
C VAL A 162 22.04 6.70 10.24
N GLN A 163 21.71 7.86 10.81
CA GLN A 163 22.36 9.14 10.53
C GLN A 163 23.90 9.13 10.60
N PRO A 164 24.60 8.48 11.56
CA PRO A 164 26.06 8.41 11.53
C PRO A 164 26.61 7.57 10.35
N PHE A 165 25.81 6.62 9.87
CA PHE A 165 26.11 5.81 8.68
C PHE A 165 25.67 6.47 7.36
N ALA A 166 25.13 7.70 7.42
CA ALA A 166 24.76 8.54 6.27
C ALA A 166 25.90 8.82 5.29
N HIS A 167 27.15 8.55 5.68
CA HIS A 167 28.30 8.52 4.79
C HIS A 167 28.25 7.37 3.77
N GLY A 168 27.29 6.45 3.93
CA GLY A 168 26.96 5.45 2.91
C GLY A 168 26.56 6.15 1.61
N GLY A 169 27.20 5.76 0.50
CA GLY A 169 26.87 6.29 -0.81
C GLY A 169 25.41 6.08 -1.20
N LEU A 170 25.01 6.65 -2.34
CA LEU A 170 23.65 6.69 -2.88
C LEU A 170 22.82 5.40 -2.66
N ARG A 171 23.41 4.22 -2.88
CA ARG A 171 22.78 2.91 -2.64
C ARG A 171 22.20 2.70 -1.23
N PHE A 172 22.88 3.22 -0.21
CA PHE A 172 22.39 3.16 1.19
C PHE A 172 21.11 3.98 1.35
N TRP A 173 21.07 5.17 0.77
CA TRP A 173 19.91 6.05 0.80
C TRP A 173 18.72 5.48 0.02
N LEU A 174 18.99 4.90 -1.15
CA LEU A 174 17.98 4.19 -1.95
C LEU A 174 17.36 3.01 -1.20
N PHE A 175 18.17 2.27 -0.43
CA PHE A 175 17.68 1.19 0.43
C PHE A 175 16.72 1.71 1.51
N TRP A 176 17.09 2.79 2.21
CA TRP A 176 16.25 3.41 3.23
C TRP A 176 14.96 3.98 2.65
N LEU A 177 15.05 4.59 1.46
CA LEU A 177 13.89 5.05 0.71
C LEU A 177 12.92 3.91 0.40
N ALA A 178 13.41 2.84 -0.21
CA ALA A 178 12.59 1.66 -0.51
C ALA A 178 11.94 1.07 0.75
N PHE A 179 12.69 1.01 1.86
CA PHE A 179 12.18 0.55 3.15
C PHE A 179 11.04 1.44 3.68
N MET A 180 11.21 2.77 3.66
CA MET A 180 10.21 3.72 4.16
C MET A 180 8.92 3.67 3.32
N LEU A 181 9.04 3.68 1.99
CA LEU A 181 7.90 3.54 1.07
C LEU A 181 7.16 2.22 1.32
N SER A 182 7.91 1.13 1.52
CA SER A 182 7.31 -0.18 1.84
C SER A 182 6.52 -0.16 3.15
N VAL A 183 7.04 0.50 4.20
CA VAL A 183 6.33 0.66 5.48
C VAL A 183 5.06 1.49 5.28
N VAL A 184 5.13 2.58 4.52
CA VAL A 184 3.98 3.43 4.18
C VAL A 184 2.92 2.66 3.37
N GLY A 185 3.34 1.76 2.48
CA GLY A 185 2.45 0.89 1.72
C GLY A 185 1.78 -0.22 2.55
N ILE A 186 2.50 -0.80 3.53
CA ILE A 186 2.00 -1.93 4.34
C ILE A 186 1.11 -1.45 5.50
N LEU A 187 1.45 -0.34 6.17
CA LEU A 187 0.71 0.12 7.34
C LEU A 187 -0.82 0.29 7.09
N PRO A 188 -1.26 0.89 5.97
CA PRO A 188 -2.67 1.01 5.62
C PRO A 188 -3.43 -0.31 5.62
N VAL A 189 -2.80 -1.42 5.27
CA VAL A 189 -3.44 -2.76 5.25
C VAL A 189 -4.02 -3.08 6.62
N TRP A 190 -3.22 -2.90 7.68
CA TRP A 190 -3.63 -3.20 9.04
C TRP A 190 -4.63 -2.20 9.58
N PHE A 191 -4.39 -0.91 9.39
CA PHE A 191 -5.28 0.10 9.96
C PHE A 191 -6.61 0.21 9.22
N VAL A 192 -6.61 0.14 7.89
CA VAL A 192 -7.85 0.26 7.10
C VAL A 192 -8.65 -1.03 7.16
N LEU A 193 -8.03 -2.21 7.02
CA LEU A 193 -8.80 -3.46 6.98
C LEU A 193 -9.08 -4.06 8.37
N ALA A 194 -8.23 -3.85 9.38
CA ALA A 194 -8.45 -4.45 10.71
C ALA A 194 -9.23 -3.56 11.69
N THR A 195 -9.20 -2.23 11.56
CA THR A 195 -9.84 -1.35 12.55
C THR A 195 -11.32 -1.08 12.26
N LYS A 196 -12.06 -0.62 13.26
CA LYS A 196 -13.46 -0.19 13.10
C LYS A 196 -13.61 1.26 12.61
N GLN A 197 -12.56 2.09 12.71
CA GLN A 197 -12.60 3.52 12.38
C GLN A 197 -11.59 3.87 11.28
N PRO A 198 -11.82 3.42 10.04
CA PRO A 198 -10.81 3.48 9.01
C PRO A 198 -10.45 4.93 8.62
N VAL A 199 -11.39 5.88 8.71
CA VAL A 199 -11.18 7.27 8.25
C VAL A 199 -10.17 8.04 9.13
N LEU A 200 -10.25 7.91 10.45
CA LEU A 200 -9.34 8.65 11.35
C LEU A 200 -7.89 8.15 11.22
N TYR A 201 -7.70 6.83 11.14
CA TYR A 201 -6.37 6.25 10.91
C TYR A 201 -5.84 6.54 9.51
N SER A 202 -6.72 6.67 8.52
CA SER A 202 -6.36 7.05 7.14
C SER A 202 -5.66 8.41 7.10
N VAL A 203 -6.24 9.42 7.76
CA VAL A 203 -5.64 10.76 7.84
C VAL A 203 -4.28 10.71 8.56
N GLY A 204 -4.20 9.98 9.67
CA GLY A 204 -2.95 9.79 10.40
C GLY A 204 -1.86 9.13 9.55
N LEU A 205 -2.21 8.11 8.76
CA LEU A 205 -1.27 7.41 7.89
C LEU A 205 -0.74 8.29 6.76
N VAL A 206 -1.59 9.11 6.16
CA VAL A 206 -1.15 10.08 5.14
C VAL A 206 -0.18 11.10 5.74
N ALA A 207 -0.48 11.62 6.92
CA ALA A 207 0.40 12.53 7.64
C ALA A 207 1.75 11.87 7.99
N VAL A 208 1.74 10.61 8.44
CA VAL A 208 2.96 9.84 8.73
C VAL A 208 3.77 9.61 7.45
N GLY A 209 3.14 9.25 6.34
CA GLY A 209 3.81 9.08 5.04
C GLY A 209 4.47 10.37 4.55
N ALA A 210 3.76 11.49 4.60
CA ALA A 210 4.30 12.80 4.23
C ALA A 210 5.50 13.20 5.13
N CYS A 211 5.36 13.04 6.44
CA CYS A 211 6.42 13.35 7.40
C CYS A 211 7.66 12.47 7.19
N ALA A 212 7.46 11.17 6.95
CA ALA A 212 8.51 10.23 6.62
C ALA A 212 9.27 10.64 5.34
N GLY A 213 8.54 10.98 4.27
CA GLY A 213 9.14 11.44 3.02
C GLY A 213 9.96 12.71 3.20
N TYR A 214 9.43 13.69 3.95
CA TYR A 214 10.14 14.93 4.27
C TYR A 214 11.43 14.68 5.07
N CYS A 215 11.34 13.89 6.14
CA CYS A 215 12.49 13.59 6.98
C CYS A 215 13.58 12.86 6.20
N LEU A 216 13.21 11.89 5.37
CA LEU A 216 14.18 11.13 4.58
C LEU A 216 14.90 12.02 3.56
N ALA A 217 14.14 12.83 2.82
CA ALA A 217 14.72 13.73 1.83
C ALA A 217 15.62 14.78 2.46
N ARG A 218 15.23 15.35 3.60
CA ARG A 218 16.06 16.32 4.31
C ARG A 218 17.43 15.76 4.73
N ILE A 219 17.53 14.45 4.96
CA ILE A 219 18.78 13.83 5.41
C ILE A 219 19.59 13.26 4.22
N GLY A 220 18.93 12.64 3.24
CA GLY A 220 19.59 11.93 2.14
C GLY A 220 19.56 12.61 0.77
N PHE A 221 18.62 13.54 0.54
CA PHE A 221 18.32 14.16 -0.76
C PHE A 221 18.05 15.67 -0.58
N VAL A 222 19.03 16.38 -0.02
CA VAL A 222 18.91 17.81 0.30
C VAL A 222 18.53 18.61 -0.95
N GLY A 223 17.48 19.43 -0.85
CA GLY A 223 16.92 20.20 -1.98
C GLY A 223 15.79 19.49 -2.75
N GLU A 224 15.50 18.22 -2.45
CA GLU A 224 14.41 17.46 -3.06
C GLU A 224 13.27 17.15 -2.06
N GLU A 225 13.18 17.89 -0.96
CA GLU A 225 12.24 17.59 0.13
C GLU A 225 10.80 17.61 -0.37
N GLY A 226 10.46 18.55 -1.24
CA GLY A 226 9.13 18.65 -1.83
C GLY A 226 8.74 17.43 -2.67
N ILE A 227 9.69 16.87 -3.42
CA ILE A 227 9.46 15.73 -4.33
C ILE A 227 9.11 14.49 -3.51
N TRP A 228 9.98 14.11 -2.58
CA TRP A 228 9.81 12.90 -1.79
C TRP A 228 8.65 12.99 -0.79
N THR A 229 8.38 14.18 -0.25
CA THR A 229 7.17 14.42 0.56
C THR A 229 5.91 14.21 -0.26
N THR A 230 5.86 14.77 -1.48
CA THR A 230 4.72 14.64 -2.38
C THR A 230 4.52 13.20 -2.84
N ALA A 231 5.60 12.50 -3.19
CA ALA A 231 5.56 11.10 -3.60
C ALA A 231 5.02 10.20 -2.47
N ALA A 232 5.57 10.32 -1.26
CA ALA A 232 5.13 9.51 -0.11
C ALA A 232 3.69 9.83 0.33
N ALA A 233 3.29 11.11 0.28
CA ALA A 233 1.91 11.50 0.55
C ALA A 233 0.94 10.94 -0.50
N THR A 234 1.32 11.02 -1.78
CA THR A 234 0.51 10.50 -2.89
C THR A 234 0.39 8.98 -2.82
N GLU A 235 1.48 8.28 -2.50
CA GLU A 235 1.45 6.84 -2.24
C GLU A 235 0.44 6.52 -1.13
N ALA A 236 0.60 7.14 0.04
CA ALA A 236 -0.25 6.89 1.20
C ALA A 236 -1.73 7.15 0.87
N MET A 237 -2.04 8.28 0.23
CA MET A 237 -3.41 8.62 -0.17
C MET A 237 -4.01 7.60 -1.14
N ALA A 238 -3.26 7.19 -2.17
CA ALA A 238 -3.73 6.26 -3.18
C ALA A 238 -3.94 4.85 -2.61
N VAL A 239 -3.02 4.36 -1.77
CA VAL A 239 -3.17 3.06 -1.09
C VAL A 239 -4.36 3.08 -0.14
N VAL A 240 -4.44 4.10 0.72
CA VAL A 240 -5.52 4.24 1.70
C VAL A 240 -6.88 4.37 1.01
N GLY A 241 -7.01 5.23 0.00
CA GLY A 241 -8.25 5.39 -0.77
C GLY A 241 -8.68 4.08 -1.44
N SER A 242 -7.74 3.34 -2.02
CA SER A 242 -8.00 2.04 -2.63
C SER A 242 -8.50 1.02 -1.60
N LEU A 243 -7.85 0.94 -0.43
CA LEU A 243 -8.25 0.03 0.64
C LEU A 243 -9.60 0.42 1.26
N LEU A 244 -9.93 1.70 1.34
CA LEU A 244 -11.24 2.17 1.79
C LEU A 244 -12.36 1.72 0.84
N ILE A 245 -12.12 1.81 -0.48
CA ILE A 245 -13.06 1.31 -1.49
C ILE A 245 -13.24 -0.20 -1.34
N VAL A 246 -12.13 -0.95 -1.22
CA VAL A 246 -12.15 -2.41 -0.99
C VAL A 246 -12.93 -2.77 0.27
N ARG A 247 -12.68 -2.05 1.38
CA ARG A 247 -13.41 -2.22 2.63
C ARG A 247 -14.90 -1.91 2.48
N SER A 248 -15.25 -0.87 1.72
CA SER A 248 -16.65 -0.50 1.43
C SER A 248 -17.41 -1.60 0.68
N CYS A 249 -16.69 -2.47 -0.03
CA CYS A 249 -17.23 -3.66 -0.70
C CYS A 249 -17.39 -4.87 0.25
N GLY A 250 -17.09 -4.73 1.55
CA GLY A 250 -17.26 -5.80 2.54
C GLY A 250 -16.01 -6.66 2.79
N TYR A 251 -14.88 -6.33 2.16
CA TYR A 251 -13.63 -7.08 2.36
C TYR A 251 -12.97 -6.69 3.68
N ARG A 252 -12.59 -7.69 4.48
CA ARG A 252 -11.88 -7.52 5.75
C ARG A 252 -10.73 -8.52 5.89
N LEU A 253 -9.74 -8.18 6.71
CA LEU A 253 -8.71 -9.14 7.12
C LEU A 253 -9.30 -10.11 8.14
N VAL A 254 -9.28 -11.40 7.82
CA VAL A 254 -9.78 -12.46 8.68
C VAL A 254 -8.67 -13.49 8.88
N ARG A 255 -8.53 -14.03 10.11
CA ARG A 255 -7.66 -15.18 10.36
C ARG A 255 -8.33 -16.43 9.79
N LEU A 256 -7.65 -17.15 8.91
CA LEU A 256 -8.18 -18.41 8.38
C LEU A 256 -8.26 -19.43 9.52
N PRO A 257 -9.36 -20.20 9.62
CA PRO A 257 -9.47 -21.26 10.61
C PRO A 257 -8.33 -22.26 10.44
N LEU A 258 -7.77 -22.71 11.56
CA LEU A 258 -6.78 -23.78 11.55
C LEU A 258 -7.46 -25.00 10.92
N ARG A 259 -7.05 -25.39 9.70
CA ARG A 259 -7.43 -26.68 9.11
C ARG A 259 -7.01 -27.75 10.12
N ARG A 260 -7.93 -28.19 10.99
CA ARG A 260 -7.76 -29.39 11.81
C ARG A 260 -7.42 -30.47 10.79
N GLN A 261 -6.18 -30.92 10.82
CA GLN A 261 -5.77 -32.04 9.99
C GLN A 261 -6.66 -33.22 10.38
N LEU A 262 -7.36 -33.70 9.38
CA LEU A 262 -7.91 -35.05 9.27
C LEU A 262 -6.77 -36.07 9.46
N SER A 263 -6.32 -36.21 10.70
CA SER A 263 -5.45 -37.29 11.17
C SER A 263 -6.05 -37.96 12.41
N GLN A 264 -7.38 -37.90 12.55
CA GLN A 264 -8.12 -38.60 13.61
C GLN A 264 -9.11 -39.66 13.10
N ASP A 265 -9.22 -39.88 11.78
CA ASP A 265 -10.04 -40.95 11.19
C ASP A 265 -9.20 -42.02 10.46
N GLY A 266 -7.96 -42.22 10.92
CA GLY A 266 -7.10 -43.35 10.52
C GLY A 266 -6.88 -44.35 11.65
N ALA A 267 -7.78 -44.38 12.64
CA ALA A 267 -7.86 -45.44 13.63
C ALA A 267 -9.07 -46.32 13.28
N ALA A 268 -8.85 -47.26 12.37
CA ALA A 268 -9.61 -48.49 12.22
C ALA A 268 -8.70 -49.55 11.60
#